data_AF-A0A7S3KEX3-F1
#
_entry.id   AF-A0A7S3KEX3-F1
#
_cell.length_a   1.000
_cell.length_b   1.000
_cell.length_c   1.000
_cell.angle_alpha   90.00
_cell.angle_beta   90.00
_cell.angle_gamma   90.00
#
_symmetry.space_group_name_H-M   'P 1'
#
loop_
_entity.id
_entity.type
_entity.pdbx_description
1 polymer ?
#
loop_
_entity_poly.entity_id
_entity_poly.type
_entity_poly.pdbx_seq_one_letter_code
_entity_poly.pdbx_strand_id
1 'polypeptide(L)'
;VRPITNAEIYRAYGQPWATYAGIFFSLQGVLAYMSMNKITAADKFFTQKGQFPRFLLLTVGGYYMGKLLVQHLAGDQELMRLHKTHLIDQEYGVYDEKKFE
;
A
#
# COMPACT_ATOMS: atom_id res chain seq x y z
N VAL A 1 22.50 2.57 -14.66
CA VAL A 1 22.04 1.87 -13.43
C VAL A 1 21.64 0.44 -13.81
N ARG A 2 21.92 -0.59 -12.99
CA ARG A 2 21.52 -1.98 -13.32
C ARG A 2 19.99 -2.09 -13.27
N PRO A 3 19.33 -2.84 -14.17
CA PRO A 3 17.90 -3.10 -14.07
C PRO A 3 17.63 -3.86 -12.76
N ILE A 4 16.64 -3.38 -12.00
CA ILE A 4 16.19 -4.04 -10.78
C ILE A 4 15.32 -5.23 -11.16
N THR A 5 15.55 -6.37 -10.51
CA THR A 5 14.71 -7.56 -10.68
C THR A 5 13.41 -7.44 -9.88
N ASN A 6 12.35 -8.13 -10.32
CA ASN A 6 11.07 -8.13 -9.59
C ASN A 6 11.22 -8.60 -8.14
N ALA A 7 12.10 -9.57 -7.87
CA ALA A 7 12.38 -10.05 -6.51
C ALA A 7 12.97 -8.96 -5.59
N GLU A 8 13.84 -8.11 -6.13
CA GLU A 8 14.41 -6.97 -5.40
C GLU A 8 13.36 -5.90 -5.13
N ILE A 9 12.39 -5.68 -6.04
CA ILE A 9 11.23 -4.81 -5.81
C ILE A 9 10.41 -5.37 -4.64
N TYR A 10 10.07 -6.67 -4.66
CA TYR A 10 9.29 -7.26 -3.56
C TYR A 10 9.98 -7.08 -2.21
N ARG A 11 11.31 -7.26 -2.14
CA ARG A 11 12.08 -6.99 -0.92
C ARG A 11 12.10 -5.51 -0.54
N ALA A 12 12.31 -4.61 -1.50
CA ALA A 12 12.31 -3.16 -1.26
C ALA A 12 11.03 -2.71 -0.55
N TYR A 13 9.89 -3.27 -0.95
CA TYR A 13 8.58 -2.91 -0.39
C TYR A 13 8.11 -3.83 0.76
N GLY A 14 8.98 -4.70 1.30
CA GLY A 14 8.65 -5.58 2.42
C GLY A 14 7.54 -6.61 2.09
N GLN A 15 7.38 -6.98 0.82
CA GLN A 15 6.43 -7.99 0.38
C GLN A 15 6.91 -9.40 0.77
N PRO A 16 6.00 -10.33 1.12
CA PRO A 16 4.54 -10.21 1.15
C PRO A 16 3.98 -9.59 2.45
N TRP A 17 4.83 -9.38 3.46
CA TRP A 17 4.42 -8.93 4.80
C TRP A 17 3.66 -7.62 4.79
N ALA A 18 4.08 -6.65 3.97
CA ALA A 18 3.36 -5.40 3.81
C ALA A 18 1.91 -5.62 3.37
N THR A 19 1.67 -6.56 2.45
CA THR A 19 0.30 -6.88 1.98
C THR A 19 -0.52 -7.54 3.09
N TYR A 20 0.05 -8.49 3.83
CA TYR A 20 -0.66 -9.11 4.96
C TYR A 20 -0.99 -8.10 6.06
N ALA A 21 -0.06 -7.20 6.37
CA ALA A 21 -0.31 -6.12 7.32
C ALA A 21 -1.37 -5.16 6.81
N GLY A 22 -1.36 -4.79 5.52
CA GLY A 22 -2.43 -3.99 4.94
C GLY A 22 -3.80 -4.64 5.10
N ILE A 23 -3.92 -5.94 4.80
CA ILE A 23 -5.17 -6.68 4.97
C ILE A 23 -5.59 -6.71 6.45
N PHE A 24 -4.65 -6.99 7.36
CA PHE A 24 -4.92 -7.02 8.79
C PHE A 24 -5.41 -5.66 9.31
N PHE A 25 -4.73 -4.57 8.99
CA PHE A 25 -5.13 -3.23 9.42
C PHE A 25 -6.41 -2.74 8.74
N SER A 26 -6.68 -3.15 7.50
CA SER A 26 -7.97 -2.93 6.85
C SER A 26 -9.10 -3.60 7.64
N LEU A 27 -8.90 -4.85 8.04
CA LEU A 27 -9.86 -5.59 8.86
C LEU A 27 -10.06 -4.92 10.24
N GLN A 28 -8.98 -4.46 10.87
CA GLN A 28 -9.08 -3.67 12.11
C GLN A 28 -9.87 -2.37 11.88
N GLY A 29 -9.73 -1.73 10.72
CA GLY A 29 -10.52 -0.57 10.31
C GLY A 29 -12.02 -0.88 10.19
N VAL A 30 -12.38 -2.03 9.60
CA VAL A 30 -13.77 -2.52 9.56
C VAL A 30 -14.31 -2.71 10.97
N LEU A 31 -13.57 -3.41 11.83
CA LEU A 31 -13.98 -3.71 13.20
C LEU A 31 -14.11 -2.43 14.05
N ALA A 32 -13.16 -1.50 13.93
CA ALA A 32 -13.20 -0.21 14.59
C ALA A 32 -14.43 0.59 14.15
N TYR A 33 -14.72 0.61 12.84
CA TYR A 33 -15.91 1.27 12.31
C TYR A 33 -17.20 0.67 12.88
N MET A 34 -17.32 -0.66 12.93
CA MET A 34 -18.47 -1.34 13.51
C MET A 34 -18.63 -1.02 15.00
N SER A 35 -17.52 -1.04 15.75
CA SER A 35 -17.49 -0.72 17.18
C SER A 35 -17.94 0.73 17.46
N MET A 36 -17.41 1.71 16.71
CA MET A 36 -17.72 3.12 16.88
C MET A 36 -19.19 3.44 16.62
N ASN A 37 -19.81 2.77 15.64
CA ASN A 37 -21.21 3.00 15.28
C ASN A 37 -22.18 2.06 16.00
N LYS A 38 -21.68 1.17 16.88
CA LYS A 38 -22.46 0.13 17.57
C LYS A 38 -23.31 -0.73 16.60
N ILE A 39 -22.79 -0.97 15.41
CA ILE A 39 -23.46 -1.72 14.35
C ILE A 39 -23.10 -3.20 14.53
N THR A 40 -24.10 -4.07 14.57
CA THR A 40 -23.89 -5.52 14.55
C THR A 40 -23.86 -6.04 13.11
N ALA A 41 -23.30 -7.23 12.87
CA ALA A 41 -23.23 -7.82 11.53
C ALA A 41 -24.61 -8.00 10.85
N ALA A 42 -25.70 -7.94 11.61
CA ALA A 42 -27.08 -8.03 11.14
C ALA A 42 -27.71 -6.68 10.78
N ASP A 43 -27.10 -5.56 11.15
CA ASP A 43 -27.63 -4.23 10.89
C ASP A 43 -27.29 -3.75 9.47
N LYS A 44 -28.18 -2.95 8.88
CA LYS A 44 -28.01 -2.42 7.51
C LYS A 44 -26.87 -1.39 7.45
N PHE A 45 -25.63 -1.88 7.22
CA PHE A 45 -24.36 -1.13 7.12
C PHE A 45 -24.40 0.21 6.35
N PHE A 46 -25.26 0.34 5.32
CA PHE A 46 -25.27 1.51 4.43
C PHE A 46 -26.59 2.31 4.44
N THR A 47 -27.48 2.07 5.40
CA THR A 47 -28.77 2.79 5.41
C THR A 47 -28.67 4.24 5.88
N GLN A 48 -27.62 4.62 6.60
CA GLN A 48 -27.40 5.99 7.05
C GLN A 48 -26.52 6.77 6.06
N LYS A 49 -27.04 7.89 5.52
CA LYS A 49 -26.27 8.78 4.65
C LYS A 49 -25.07 9.37 5.42
N GLY A 50 -23.87 9.30 4.83
CA GLY A 50 -22.63 9.83 5.42
C GLY A 50 -21.76 8.81 6.18
N GLN A 51 -22.21 7.56 6.28
CA GLN A 51 -21.46 6.46 6.91
C GLN A 51 -20.38 5.85 5.99
N PHE A 52 -20.65 5.81 4.69
CA PHE A 52 -19.75 5.25 3.68
C PHE A 52 -18.35 5.92 3.62
N PRO A 53 -18.21 7.26 3.66
CA PRO A 53 -16.89 7.90 3.64
C PRO A 53 -16.04 7.55 4.87
N ARG A 54 -16.67 7.44 6.05
CA ARG A 54 -15.97 7.07 7.29
C ARG A 54 -15.50 5.62 7.26
N PHE A 55 -16.35 4.73 6.75
CA PHE A 55 -15.99 3.33 6.51
C PHE A 55 -14.80 3.22 5.56
N LEU A 56 -14.85 3.92 4.41
CA LEU A 56 -13.74 3.94 3.46
C LEU A 56 -12.46 4.49 4.08
N LEU A 57 -12.55 5.58 4.83
CA LEU A 57 -11.38 6.20 5.45
C LEU A 57 -10.71 5.25 6.45
N LEU A 58 -11.47 4.55 7.28
CA LEU A 58 -10.91 3.61 8.25
C LEU A 58 -10.36 2.34 7.60
N THR A 59 -11.04 1.80 6.59
CA THR A 59 -10.61 0.56 5.92
C THR A 59 -9.44 0.78 4.97
N VAL A 60 -9.57 1.74 4.05
CA VAL A 60 -8.52 2.10 3.10
C VAL A 60 -7.36 2.76 3.83
N GLY A 61 -7.63 3.67 4.76
CA GLY A 61 -6.60 4.28 5.61
C GLY A 61 -5.85 3.24 6.44
N GLY A 62 -6.56 2.28 7.04
CA GLY A 62 -5.95 1.15 7.72
C GLY A 62 -5.05 0.33 6.81
N TYR A 63 -5.51 -0.01 5.60
CA TYR A 63 -4.72 -0.75 4.62
C TYR A 63 -3.39 -0.07 4.28
N TYR A 64 -3.44 1.22 3.93
CA TYR A 64 -2.24 1.96 3.58
C TYR A 64 -1.32 2.19 4.78
N MET A 65 -1.89 2.49 5.96
CA MET A 65 -1.12 2.65 7.18
C MET A 65 -0.38 1.37 7.56
N GLY A 66 -1.04 0.21 7.49
CA GLY A 66 -0.43 -1.10 7.74
C GLY A 66 0.69 -1.43 6.75
N LYS A 67 0.46 -1.12 5.45
CA LYS A 67 1.50 -1.29 4.42
C LYS A 67 2.71 -0.40 4.66
N LEU A 68 2.48 0.89 4.90
CA LEU A 68 3.56 1.86 5.13
C LEU A 68 4.37 1.53 6.38
N LEU A 69 3.69 1.09 7.45
CA LEU A 69 4.35 0.70 8.69
C LEU A 69 5.27 -0.50 8.47
N VAL A 70 4.80 -1.56 7.81
CA VAL A 70 5.64 -2.73 7.54
C VAL A 70 6.71 -2.44 6.50
N GLN A 71 6.40 -1.63 5.49
CA GLN A 71 7.41 -1.17 4.54
C GLN A 71 8.50 -0.34 5.22
N HIS A 72 8.18 0.42 6.25
CA HIS A 72 9.19 1.18 7.01
C HIS A 72 10.05 0.27 7.90
N LEU A 73 9.46 -0.77 8.51
CA LEU A 73 10.17 -1.67 9.41
C LEU A 73 10.96 -2.78 8.71
N ALA A 74 10.44 -3.29 7.59
CA ALA A 74 10.97 -4.47 6.90
C ALA A 74 11.35 -4.20 5.43
N GLY A 75 11.10 -2.99 4.92
CA GLY A 75 11.52 -2.59 3.59
C GLY A 75 12.98 -2.14 3.56
N ASP A 76 13.64 -2.41 2.43
CA ASP A 76 15.01 -1.97 2.18
C ASP A 76 14.99 -0.57 1.52
N GLN A 77 15.45 0.43 2.28
CA GLN A 77 15.45 1.82 1.86
C GLN A 77 16.40 2.08 0.67
N GLU A 78 17.50 1.33 0.58
CA GLU A 78 18.47 1.49 -0.51
C GLU A 78 17.89 0.96 -1.82
N LEU A 79 17.26 -0.22 -1.79
CA LEU A 79 16.57 -0.78 -2.95
C LEU A 79 15.37 0.07 -3.36
N MET A 80 14.62 0.63 -2.40
CA MET A 80 13.54 1.56 -2.71
C MET A 80 14.03 2.83 -3.40
N ARG A 81 15.16 3.39 -2.94
CA ARG A 81 15.77 4.57 -3.59
C ARG A 81 16.21 4.23 -5.01
N LEU A 82 16.89 3.10 -5.17
CA LEU A 82 17.34 2.63 -6.48
C LEU A 82 16.17 2.42 -7.44
N HIS A 83 15.05 1.86 -6.96
CA HIS A 83 13.83 1.69 -7.75
C HIS A 83 13.20 3.01 -8.15
N LYS A 84 13.13 3.98 -7.23
CA LYS A 84 12.64 5.34 -7.55
C LYS A 84 13.51 6.03 -8.59
N THR A 85 14.83 5.98 -8.45
CA THR A 85 15.75 6.53 -9.45
C THR A 85 15.57 5.85 -10.80
N HIS A 86 15.37 4.53 -10.83
CA HIS A 86 15.12 3.82 -12.08
C HIS A 86 13.80 4.22 -12.76
N LEU A 87 12.72 4.41 -11.99
CA LEU A 87 11.44 4.88 -12.52
C LEU A 87 11.56 6.29 -13.10
N ILE A 88 12.31 7.17 -12.43
CA ILE A 88 12.61 8.52 -12.91
C ILE A 88 13.41 8.41 -14.23
N ASP A 89 14.51 7.66 -14.26
CA ASP A 89 15.33 7.52 -15.47
C ASP A 89 14.54 6.94 -16.66
N GLN A 90 13.54 6.08 -16.41
CA GLN A 90 12.61 5.58 -17.43
C GLN A 90 11.65 6.67 -17.94
N GLU A 91 11.08 7.48 -17.04
CA GLU A 91 10.16 8.56 -17.40
C GLU A 91 10.85 9.66 -18.22
N TYR A 92 12.11 9.98 -17.91
CA TYR A 92 12.90 11.00 -18.62
C TYR A 92 13.62 10.47 -19.87
N GLY A 93 13.36 9.25 -20.32
CA GLY A 93 13.85 8.73 -21.61
C GLY A 93 15.38 8.54 -21.69
N VAL A 94 16.10 8.59 -20.57
CA VAL A 94 17.57 8.44 -20.54
C VAL A 94 18.03 7.06 -21.04
N TYR A 95 17.11 6.10 -21.11
CA TYR A 95 17.34 4.76 -21.65
C TYR A 95 16.94 4.57 -23.12
N ASP A 96 16.26 5.53 -23.76
CA ASP A 96 15.80 5.40 -25.16
C ASP A 96 16.87 5.75 -26.19
N GLU A 97 17.94 6.47 -25.81
CA GLU A 97 19.04 6.81 -26.73
C GLU A 97 19.97 5.64 -27.08
N LYS A 98 19.90 4.50 -26.35
CA LYS A 98 20.76 3.33 -26.62
C LYS A 98 20.10 2.23 -27.45
N LYS A 99 18.90 2.47 -28.00
CA LYS A 99 18.18 1.52 -28.86
C LYS A 99 18.27 1.83 -30.36
N PHE A 100 18.96 2.91 -30.74
CA PHE A 100 19.05 3.37 -32.14
C PHE A 100 20.47 3.38 -32.72
N GLU A 101 21.43 2.70 -32.10
CA GLU A 101 22.74 2.38 -32.72
C GLU A 101 22.88 0.89 -33.02
#